data_AF-A0A9X1MIA0-F1
#
_entry.id   AF-A0A9X1MIA0-F1
#
_cell.length_a   1.000
_cell.length_b   1.000
_cell.length_c   1.000
_cell.angle_alpha   90.00
_cell.angle_beta   90.00
_cell.angle_gamma   90.00
#
_symmetry.space_group_name_H-M   'P 1'
#
loop_
_entity.id
_entity.type
_entity.pdbx_description
1 polymer ?
#
loop_
_entity_poly.entity_id
_entity_poly.type
_entity_poly.pdbx_seq_one_letter_code
_entity_poly.pdbx_strand_id
1 'polypeptide(L)'
;MSTADLLQRTGGHQIELIRNSGPGDQESWVGCSCDPEWQGADEASHAAHVAAFAAGAMTPFAWAQDQLQNLDSVISYMESTDEASWRVNTVRSADDTTNCFFGHLFDMGGEDKRGSQLWNLFEEIWATTYMVYPVNDGRNPDYPQETPKQRILAYLRDLRDGKAKSTSVLVAEDMARFEAEERGEISNVPHT
;
A
#
# COMPACT_ATOMS: atom_id res chain seq x y z
N MET A 1 45.80 -7.88 39.98
CA MET A 1 47.18 -7.40 40.21
C MET A 1 48.07 -7.89 39.08
N SER A 2 48.93 -7.00 38.57
CA SER A 2 49.88 -7.11 37.43
C SER A 2 49.21 -6.99 36.05
N THR A 3 49.57 -6.07 35.14
CA THR A 3 50.77 -5.23 34.94
C THR A 3 50.33 -3.88 34.35
N ALA A 4 50.92 -2.77 34.83
CA ALA A 4 50.65 -1.40 34.39
C ALA A 4 51.86 -0.80 33.63
N ASP A 5 51.53 0.12 32.72
CA ASP A 5 52.24 1.33 32.24
C ASP A 5 53.66 1.25 31.64
N LEU A 6 53.82 1.83 30.43
CA LEU A 6 54.71 2.97 30.20
C LEU A 6 54.55 3.66 28.81
N LEU A 7 54.13 4.93 28.84
CA LEU A 7 54.67 6.13 28.16
C LEU A 7 54.79 6.28 26.60
N GLN A 8 53.95 7.22 26.10
CA GLN A 8 54.28 8.51 25.42
C GLN A 8 54.57 8.66 23.90
N ARG A 9 53.95 9.77 23.37
CA ARG A 9 54.28 10.65 22.22
C ARG A 9 53.73 10.20 20.84
N THR A 10 53.05 11.00 20.01
CA THR A 10 53.10 12.45 19.71
C THR A 10 51.81 12.97 18.99
N GLY A 11 51.44 14.24 19.25
CA GLY A 11 50.79 15.21 18.31
C GLY A 11 49.30 15.02 18.03
N GLY A 12 48.35 15.91 18.34
CA GLY A 12 48.41 17.37 18.52
C GLY A 12 48.15 18.10 17.20
N HIS A 13 46.88 18.43 16.89
CA HIS A 13 46.38 19.61 16.16
C HIS A 13 44.84 19.47 16.04
N GLN A 14 44.05 20.19 16.83
CA GLN A 14 43.58 21.58 16.68
C GLN A 14 42.18 21.61 16.03
N ILE A 15 41.21 21.93 16.89
CA ILE A 15 39.81 22.22 16.55
C ILE A 15 39.76 23.58 15.88
N GLU A 16 39.25 23.66 14.66
CA GLU A 16 38.79 24.91 14.06
C GLU A 16 37.31 24.77 13.63
N LEU A 17 36.46 25.41 14.41
CA LEU A 17 35.06 25.69 14.11
C LEU A 17 35.01 26.78 13.04
N ILE A 18 34.75 26.41 11.79
CA ILE A 18 34.35 27.38 10.77
C ILE A 18 32.82 27.33 10.65
N ARG A 19 32.19 28.38 11.20
CA ARG A 19 30.85 28.82 10.79
C ARG A 19 30.98 29.40 9.39
N ASN A 20 30.18 28.92 8.43
CA ASN A 20 29.83 29.70 7.26
C ASN A 20 28.31 29.86 7.21
N SER A 21 27.89 31.11 7.36
CA SER A 21 26.56 31.62 7.07
C SER A 21 26.65 32.34 5.73
N GLY A 22 25.77 32.02 4.77
CA GLY A 22 25.59 32.83 3.56
C GLY A 22 24.86 32.10 2.42
N PRO A 23 24.06 32.81 1.61
CA PRO A 23 22.80 32.29 1.05
C PRO A 23 22.91 31.93 -0.44
N GLY A 24 22.03 31.04 -0.89
CA GLY A 24 21.80 30.81 -2.33
C GLY A 24 21.46 29.37 -2.66
N ASP A 25 20.18 29.16 -2.99
CA ASP A 25 19.65 28.24 -3.99
C ASP A 25 20.27 26.84 -4.11
N GLN A 26 19.54 25.83 -3.66
CA GLN A 26 18.86 24.89 -4.55
C GLN A 26 18.10 23.85 -3.72
N GLU A 27 16.80 23.74 -3.98
CA GLU A 27 16.00 22.59 -3.60
C GLU A 27 16.66 21.31 -4.14
N SER A 28 17.17 20.47 -3.25
CA SER A 28 17.34 19.06 -3.53
C SER A 28 16.50 18.29 -2.53
N TRP A 29 15.30 17.93 -2.98
CA TRP A 29 14.54 16.86 -2.36
C TRP A 29 15.38 15.60 -2.49
N VAL A 30 16.02 15.21 -1.40
CA VAL A 30 16.63 13.89 -1.25
C VAL A 30 15.53 12.89 -1.53
N GLY A 31 15.65 12.24 -2.68
CA GLY A 31 14.63 11.36 -3.23
C GLY A 31 14.29 10.24 -2.26
N CYS A 32 12.99 9.93 -2.19
CA CYS A 32 12.57 8.57 -1.95
C CYS A 32 13.24 7.69 -3.02
N SER A 33 14.31 7.02 -2.61
CA SER A 33 14.87 5.89 -3.35
C SER A 33 13.83 4.79 -3.32
N CYS A 34 12.93 4.78 -4.30
CA CYS A 34 12.28 3.55 -4.71
C CYS A 34 13.40 2.66 -5.25
N ASP A 35 13.76 1.60 -4.53
CA ASP A 35 14.69 0.58 -5.02
C ASP A 35 14.26 0.14 -6.43
N PRO A 36 15.14 0.20 -7.45
CA PRO A 36 14.77 -0.17 -8.82
C PRO A 36 14.95 -1.68 -9.10
N GLU A 37 15.09 -2.52 -8.08
CA GLU A 37 15.46 -3.93 -8.25
C GLU A 37 14.27 -4.90 -8.11
N TRP A 38 13.18 -4.65 -8.85
CA TRP A 38 12.14 -5.65 -9.08
C TRP A 38 11.63 -5.59 -10.52
N GLN A 39 12.54 -5.85 -11.46
CA GLN A 39 12.19 -6.20 -12.83
C GLN A 39 12.12 -7.72 -12.95
N GLY A 40 10.90 -8.27 -13.00
CA GLY A 40 10.62 -9.60 -13.51
C GLY A 40 10.25 -10.64 -12.45
N ALA A 41 8.99 -10.67 -12.04
CA ALA A 41 8.38 -11.96 -11.73
C ALA A 41 8.26 -12.70 -13.07
N ASP A 42 9.10 -13.70 -13.30
CA ASP A 42 9.01 -14.56 -14.48
C ASP A 42 7.73 -15.42 -14.44
N GLU A 43 7.27 -15.89 -15.60
CA GLU A 43 6.11 -16.81 -15.69
C GLU A 43 6.31 -18.08 -14.83
N ALA A 44 7.56 -18.44 -14.52
CA ALA A 44 7.90 -19.60 -13.70
C ALA A 44 7.56 -19.39 -12.22
N SER A 45 7.69 -18.18 -11.68
CA SER A 45 7.29 -17.81 -10.33
C SER A 45 5.78 -17.91 -10.14
N HIS A 46 5.00 -17.44 -11.12
CA HIS A 46 3.54 -17.58 -11.12
C HIS A 46 3.12 -19.05 -11.20
N ALA A 47 3.73 -19.84 -12.10
CA ALA A 47 3.44 -21.26 -12.23
C ALA A 47 3.81 -22.07 -10.97
N ALA A 48 4.91 -21.72 -10.30
CA ALA A 48 5.32 -22.36 -9.05
C ALA A 48 4.36 -22.06 -7.89
N HIS A 49 3.85 -20.83 -7.76
CA HIS A 49 2.83 -20.50 -6.77
C HIS A 49 1.50 -21.24 -7.03
N VAL A 50 1.07 -21.33 -8.29
CA VAL A 50 -0.12 -22.12 -8.68
C VAL A 50 0.06 -23.61 -8.36
N ALA A 51 1.25 -24.18 -8.59
CA ALA A 51 1.54 -25.58 -8.28
C ALA A 51 1.60 -25.88 -6.77
N ALA A 52 2.18 -24.99 -5.96
CA ALA A 52 2.20 -25.11 -4.50
C ALA A 52 0.79 -25.03 -3.89
N PHE A 53 -0.09 -24.21 -4.49
CA PHE A 53 -1.49 -24.12 -4.11
C PHE A 53 -2.26 -25.42 -4.42
N ALA A 54 -2.09 -26.00 -5.61
CA ALA A 54 -2.72 -27.27 -5.98
C ALA A 54 -2.32 -28.45 -5.06
N ALA A 55 -1.18 -28.35 -4.38
CA ALA A 55 -0.70 -29.33 -3.42
C ALA A 55 -1.26 -29.15 -1.98
N GLY A 56 -2.10 -28.14 -1.73
CA GLY A 56 -2.69 -27.87 -0.41
C GLY A 56 -1.72 -27.29 0.62
N ALA A 57 -0.60 -26.71 0.17
CA ALA A 57 0.47 -26.22 1.05
C ALA A 57 0.32 -24.76 1.52
N MET A 58 -0.65 -24.01 0.98
CA MET A 58 -0.81 -22.57 1.24
C MET A 58 -2.07 -22.27 2.06
N THR A 59 -1.92 -21.53 3.17
CA THR A 59 -3.06 -21.09 3.98
C THR A 59 -3.85 -19.99 3.24
N PRO A 60 -5.14 -19.77 3.57
CA PRO A 60 -5.89 -18.64 3.01
C PRO A 60 -5.19 -17.29 3.20
N PHE A 61 -4.50 -17.10 4.33
CA PHE A 61 -3.72 -15.90 4.62
C PHE A 61 -2.52 -15.77 3.69
N ALA A 62 -1.70 -16.81 3.56
CA ALA A 62 -0.54 -16.79 2.67
C ALA A 62 -0.95 -16.58 1.20
N TRP A 63 -2.07 -17.17 0.79
CA TRP A 63 -2.65 -16.96 -0.53
C TRP A 63 -3.10 -15.51 -0.73
N ALA A 64 -3.89 -14.95 0.19
CA ALA A 64 -4.32 -13.56 0.10
C ALA A 64 -3.14 -12.58 0.08
N GLN A 65 -2.11 -12.86 0.87
CA GLN A 65 -0.88 -12.06 0.91
C GLN A 65 -0.17 -12.07 -0.45
N ASP A 66 -0.04 -13.24 -1.09
CA ASP A 66 0.54 -13.38 -2.43
C ASP A 66 -0.26 -12.56 -3.47
N GLN A 67 -1.59 -12.63 -3.45
CA GLN A 67 -2.43 -11.88 -4.38
C GLN A 67 -2.34 -10.35 -4.21
N LEU A 68 -1.96 -9.87 -3.02
CA LEU A 68 -1.96 -8.46 -2.66
C LEU A 68 -0.56 -7.83 -2.64
N GLN A 69 0.50 -8.54 -3.05
CA GLN A 69 1.87 -7.98 -3.01
C GLN A 69 2.01 -6.70 -3.84
N ASN A 70 1.40 -6.65 -5.03
CA ASN A 70 1.52 -5.50 -5.95
C ASN A 70 0.21 -5.15 -6.69
N LEU A 71 -0.93 -5.65 -6.22
CA LEU A 71 -2.27 -5.53 -6.83
C LEU A 71 -2.44 -6.09 -8.27
N ASP A 72 -1.40 -6.56 -8.95
CA ASP A 72 -1.52 -6.96 -10.36
C ASP A 72 -2.50 -8.14 -10.55
N SER A 73 -2.51 -9.11 -9.62
CA SER A 73 -3.48 -10.21 -9.63
C SER A 73 -4.92 -9.74 -9.44
N VAL A 74 -5.13 -8.76 -8.54
CA VAL A 74 -6.46 -8.17 -8.31
C VAL A 74 -6.90 -7.38 -9.55
N ILE A 75 -6.04 -6.52 -10.10
CA ILE A 75 -6.32 -5.74 -11.31
C ILE A 75 -6.66 -6.67 -12.47
N SER A 76 -5.85 -7.70 -12.71
CA SER A 76 -6.07 -8.68 -13.78
C SER A 76 -7.42 -9.41 -13.61
N TYR A 77 -7.74 -9.82 -12.39
CA TYR A 77 -9.04 -10.43 -12.11
C TYR A 77 -10.19 -9.46 -12.40
N MET A 78 -10.11 -8.21 -11.91
CA MET A 78 -11.15 -7.21 -12.15
C MET A 78 -11.31 -6.91 -13.64
N GLU A 79 -10.23 -6.82 -14.41
CA GLU A 79 -10.26 -6.64 -15.87
C GLU A 79 -11.02 -7.76 -16.57
N SER A 80 -10.89 -9.00 -16.10
CA SER A 80 -11.54 -10.19 -16.67
C SER A 80 -13.04 -10.29 -16.39
N THR A 81 -13.56 -9.60 -15.37
CA THR A 81 -15.01 -9.61 -15.05
C THR A 81 -15.83 -8.91 -16.13
N ASP A 82 -17.08 -9.30 -16.35
CA ASP A 82 -17.94 -8.61 -17.32
C ASP A 82 -18.44 -7.26 -16.80
N GLU A 83 -18.55 -6.25 -17.66
CA GLU A 83 -19.00 -4.91 -17.27
C GLU A 83 -20.41 -4.93 -16.66
N ALA A 84 -21.31 -5.76 -17.19
CA ALA A 84 -22.69 -5.86 -16.70
C ALA A 84 -22.80 -6.56 -15.33
N SER A 85 -21.73 -7.22 -14.87
CA SER A 85 -21.68 -7.84 -13.54
C SER A 85 -21.41 -6.82 -12.43
N TRP A 86 -21.08 -5.57 -12.75
CA TRP A 86 -20.79 -4.53 -11.76
C TRP A 86 -22.04 -3.76 -11.32
N ARG A 87 -22.07 -3.35 -10.05
CA ARG A 87 -23.13 -2.50 -9.47
C ARG A 87 -22.58 -1.47 -8.49
N VAL A 88 -23.47 -0.58 -8.07
CA VAL A 88 -23.23 0.47 -7.07
C VAL A 88 -24.12 0.26 -5.83
N ASN A 89 -23.82 0.98 -4.74
CA ASN A 89 -24.60 1.08 -3.49
C ASN A 89 -24.68 -0.18 -2.61
N THR A 90 -24.58 -1.40 -3.16
CA THR A 90 -24.58 -2.63 -2.37
C THR A 90 -23.48 -3.57 -2.81
N VAL A 91 -22.99 -4.40 -1.87
CA VAL A 91 -21.88 -5.33 -2.12
C VAL A 91 -22.23 -6.36 -3.18
N ARG A 92 -23.44 -6.90 -3.11
CA ARG A 92 -23.97 -7.96 -3.99
C ARG A 92 -25.45 -7.74 -4.24
N SER A 93 -25.96 -8.25 -5.35
CA SER A 93 -27.41 -8.33 -5.62
C SER A 93 -28.08 -9.44 -4.81
N ALA A 94 -29.40 -9.38 -4.67
CA ALA A 94 -30.15 -10.44 -3.99
C ALA A 94 -30.17 -11.77 -4.78
N ASP A 95 -29.90 -11.73 -6.08
CA ASP A 95 -29.84 -12.88 -6.98
C ASP A 95 -28.40 -13.33 -7.31
N ASP A 96 -27.40 -12.77 -6.62
CA ASP A 96 -25.96 -13.05 -6.80
C ASP A 96 -25.41 -12.85 -8.23
N THR A 97 -26.12 -12.10 -9.09
CA THR A 97 -25.69 -11.83 -10.47
C THR A 97 -24.76 -10.63 -10.63
N THR A 98 -24.80 -9.67 -9.70
CA THR A 98 -24.01 -8.44 -9.78
C THR A 98 -23.35 -8.10 -8.45
N ASN A 99 -22.12 -7.58 -8.51
CA ASN A 99 -21.28 -7.26 -7.36
C ASN A 99 -20.71 -5.83 -7.48
N CYS A 100 -20.42 -5.18 -6.36
CA CYS A 100 -19.48 -4.06 -6.37
C CYS A 100 -18.04 -4.61 -6.36
N PHE A 101 -17.03 -3.74 -6.31
CA PHE A 101 -15.63 -4.16 -6.19
C PHE A 101 -15.40 -5.22 -5.10
N PHE A 102 -15.91 -5.00 -3.88
CA PHE A 102 -15.66 -5.92 -2.78
C PHE A 102 -16.39 -7.26 -2.92
N GLY A 103 -17.55 -7.28 -3.59
CA GLY A 103 -18.20 -8.54 -3.95
C GLY A 103 -17.36 -9.34 -4.95
N HIS A 104 -16.81 -8.66 -5.97
CA HIS A 104 -15.86 -9.29 -6.91
C HIS A 104 -14.57 -9.74 -6.22
N LEU A 105 -14.03 -8.93 -5.31
CA LEU A 105 -12.82 -9.28 -4.56
C LEU A 105 -13.05 -10.53 -3.69
N PHE A 106 -14.22 -10.63 -3.05
CA PHE A 106 -14.59 -11.82 -2.32
C PHE A 106 -14.70 -13.05 -3.24
N ASP A 107 -15.33 -12.90 -4.41
CA ASP A 107 -15.51 -13.97 -5.39
C ASP A 107 -14.19 -14.45 -6.01
N MET A 108 -13.18 -13.58 -6.12
CA MET A 108 -11.81 -13.96 -6.52
C MET A 108 -11.24 -15.07 -5.63
N GLY A 109 -11.62 -15.11 -4.35
CA GLY A 109 -11.20 -16.15 -3.41
C GLY A 109 -11.72 -17.56 -3.75
N GLY A 110 -12.80 -17.66 -4.51
CA GLY A 110 -13.46 -18.91 -4.90
C GLY A 110 -14.15 -19.69 -3.77
N GLU A 111 -13.89 -19.33 -2.51
CA GLU A 111 -14.55 -19.87 -1.32
C GLU A 111 -14.51 -18.85 -0.16
N ASP A 112 -15.45 -18.97 0.78
CA ASP A 112 -15.67 -17.98 1.84
C ASP A 112 -14.42 -17.64 2.66
N LYS A 113 -13.62 -18.65 3.01
CA LYS A 113 -12.41 -18.44 3.82
C LYS A 113 -11.36 -17.62 3.08
N ARG A 114 -11.17 -17.87 1.79
CA ARG A 114 -10.22 -17.14 0.96
C ARG A 114 -10.74 -15.76 0.61
N GLY A 115 -12.01 -15.64 0.23
CA GLY A 115 -12.65 -14.36 -0.05
C GLY A 115 -12.61 -13.42 1.15
N SER A 116 -12.95 -13.91 2.35
CA SER A 116 -12.90 -13.13 3.59
C SER A 116 -11.47 -12.67 3.91
N GLN A 117 -10.49 -13.56 3.73
CA GLN A 117 -9.11 -13.23 4.05
C GLN A 117 -8.50 -12.22 3.07
N LEU A 118 -8.84 -12.34 1.78
CA LEU A 118 -8.44 -11.38 0.76
C LEU A 118 -9.06 -10.01 0.99
N TRP A 119 -10.35 -9.97 1.33
CA TRP A 119 -11.03 -8.73 1.71
C TRP A 119 -10.32 -8.06 2.90
N ASN A 120 -10.19 -8.78 4.02
CA ASN A 120 -9.63 -8.21 5.26
C ASN A 120 -8.22 -7.64 5.04
N LEU A 121 -7.37 -8.39 4.33
CA LEU A 121 -6.00 -7.98 4.08
C LEU A 121 -5.93 -6.82 3.06
N PHE A 122 -6.85 -6.76 2.09
CA PHE A 122 -6.95 -5.62 1.19
C PHE A 122 -7.32 -4.34 1.94
N GLU A 123 -8.26 -4.40 2.89
CA GLU A 123 -8.61 -3.23 3.70
C GLU A 123 -7.44 -2.75 4.55
N GLU A 124 -6.67 -3.68 5.13
CA GLU A 124 -5.50 -3.37 5.96
C GLU A 124 -4.36 -2.72 5.16
N ILE A 125 -4.05 -3.27 3.99
CA ILE A 125 -2.87 -2.85 3.22
C ILE A 125 -3.19 -1.70 2.26
N TRP A 126 -4.27 -1.84 1.49
CA TRP A 126 -4.48 -1.06 0.27
C TRP A 126 -5.57 -0.01 0.41
N ALA A 127 -6.80 -0.39 0.68
CA ALA A 127 -7.89 0.58 0.79
C ALA A 127 -9.07 0.02 1.57
N THR A 128 -9.54 0.80 2.55
CA THR A 128 -10.75 0.48 3.31
C THR A 128 -12.01 0.62 2.44
N THR A 129 -13.09 -0.01 2.87
CA THR A 129 -14.45 0.21 2.35
C THR A 129 -14.84 1.69 2.25
N TYR A 130 -14.43 2.52 3.21
CA TYR A 130 -14.69 3.97 3.19
C TYR A 130 -13.98 4.71 2.07
N MET A 131 -12.81 4.23 1.63
CA MET A 131 -12.05 4.81 0.51
C MET A 131 -12.62 4.34 -0.83
N VAL A 132 -12.97 3.05 -0.92
CA VAL A 132 -13.43 2.42 -2.15
C VAL A 132 -14.87 2.79 -2.50
N TYR A 133 -15.80 2.84 -1.55
CA TYR A 133 -17.23 3.06 -1.87
C TYR A 133 -17.49 4.38 -2.61
N PRO A 134 -16.88 5.52 -2.24
CA PRO A 134 -17.00 6.74 -3.03
C PRO A 134 -16.49 6.59 -4.47
N VAL A 135 -15.42 5.83 -4.70
CA VAL A 135 -14.90 5.55 -6.05
C VAL A 135 -15.87 4.66 -6.83
N ASN A 136 -16.27 3.52 -6.26
CA ASN A 136 -17.20 2.57 -6.88
C ASN A 136 -18.50 3.26 -7.29
N ASP A 137 -19.07 4.06 -6.39
CA ASP A 137 -20.38 4.69 -6.56
C ASP A 137 -20.33 5.99 -7.39
N GLY A 138 -19.15 6.40 -7.86
CA GLY A 138 -19.00 7.62 -8.68
C GLY A 138 -19.15 8.92 -7.91
N ARG A 139 -18.85 8.90 -6.60
CA ARG A 139 -18.88 10.06 -5.70
C ARG A 139 -17.51 10.70 -5.50
N ASN A 140 -16.43 10.00 -5.84
CA ASN A 140 -15.08 10.56 -5.80
C ASN A 140 -14.79 11.32 -7.12
N PRO A 141 -14.54 12.64 -7.07
CA PRO A 141 -14.29 13.45 -8.28
C PRO A 141 -13.00 13.11 -9.01
N ASP A 142 -12.03 12.49 -8.36
CA ASP A 142 -10.73 12.12 -8.96
C ASP A 142 -10.86 10.93 -9.94
N TYR A 143 -11.98 10.19 -9.85
CA TYR A 143 -12.27 9.02 -10.68
C TYR A 143 -13.57 9.24 -11.48
N PRO A 144 -13.53 10.06 -12.56
CA PRO A 144 -14.72 10.47 -13.32
C PRO A 144 -15.19 9.44 -14.35
N GLN A 145 -14.60 8.25 -14.38
CA GLN A 145 -14.95 7.22 -15.37
C GLN A 145 -16.43 6.85 -15.24
N GLU A 146 -17.06 6.48 -16.37
CA GLU A 146 -18.51 6.34 -16.47
C GLU A 146 -19.04 5.16 -15.64
N THR A 147 -18.32 4.04 -15.63
CA THR A 147 -18.78 2.80 -15.00
C THR A 147 -18.05 2.49 -13.69
N PRO A 148 -18.67 1.76 -12.75
CA PRO A 148 -18.01 1.34 -11.51
C PRO A 148 -16.72 0.57 -11.75
N LYS A 149 -16.70 -0.36 -12.74
CA LYS A 149 -15.49 -1.13 -13.09
C LYS A 149 -14.35 -0.21 -13.50
N GLN A 150 -14.61 0.74 -14.41
CA GLN A 150 -13.59 1.64 -14.91
C GLN A 150 -13.01 2.55 -13.82
N ARG A 151 -13.87 3.06 -12.92
CA ARG A 151 -13.42 3.88 -11.77
C ARG A 151 -12.52 3.09 -10.84
N ILE A 152 -12.92 1.86 -10.52
CA ILE A 152 -12.16 0.98 -9.63
C ILE A 152 -10.84 0.56 -10.27
N LEU A 153 -10.81 0.21 -11.55
CA LEU A 153 -9.56 -0.11 -12.24
C LEU A 153 -8.59 1.09 -12.28
N ALA A 154 -9.10 2.31 -12.49
CA ALA A 154 -8.28 3.50 -12.40
C ALA A 154 -7.70 3.69 -10.99
N TYR A 155 -8.53 3.54 -9.95
CA TYR A 155 -8.12 3.67 -8.56
C TYR A 155 -7.11 2.60 -8.12
N LEU A 156 -7.31 1.34 -8.48
CA LEU A 156 -6.36 0.26 -8.16
C LEU A 156 -5.00 0.49 -8.81
N ARG A 157 -4.98 0.99 -10.06
CA ARG A 157 -3.73 1.35 -10.73
C ARG A 157 -3.04 2.54 -10.05
N ASP A 158 -3.80 3.55 -9.61
CA ASP A 158 -3.24 4.66 -8.85
C ASP A 158 -2.68 4.25 -7.48
N LEU A 159 -3.34 3.30 -6.79
CA LEU A 159 -2.81 2.71 -5.56
C LEU A 159 -1.49 1.98 -5.82
N ARG A 160 -1.44 1.11 -6.84
CA ARG A 160 -0.24 0.39 -7.24
C ARG A 160 0.90 1.35 -7.61
N ASP A 161 0.59 2.40 -8.37
CA ASP A 161 1.56 3.38 -8.85
C ASP A 161 1.93 4.42 -7.76
N GLY A 162 1.34 4.34 -6.56
CA GLY A 162 1.59 5.27 -5.44
C GLY A 162 1.02 6.68 -5.62
N LYS A 163 0.12 6.88 -6.60
CA LYS A 163 -0.58 8.16 -6.84
C LYS A 163 -1.74 8.37 -5.86
N ALA A 164 -2.42 7.29 -5.50
CA ALA A 164 -3.37 7.27 -4.40
C ALA A 164 -2.70 6.69 -3.15
N LYS A 165 -2.99 7.27 -1.98
CA LYS A 165 -2.47 6.77 -0.71
C LYS A 165 -3.20 5.48 -0.31
N SER A 166 -2.43 4.48 0.10
CA SER A 166 -2.98 3.25 0.65
C SER A 166 -3.41 3.41 2.11
N THR A 167 -4.19 2.46 2.64
CA THR A 167 -4.52 2.40 4.07
C THR A 167 -3.25 2.45 4.92
N SER A 168 -2.24 1.63 4.58
CA SER A 168 -0.99 1.57 5.34
C SER A 168 -0.23 2.90 5.36
N VAL A 169 -0.22 3.64 4.25
CA VAL A 169 0.39 4.98 4.17
C VAL A 169 -0.38 5.98 5.03
N LEU A 170 -1.72 6.00 4.95
CA LEU A 170 -2.55 6.91 5.75
C LEU A 170 -2.40 6.65 7.24
N VAL A 171 -2.37 5.37 7.66
CA VAL A 171 -2.16 4.99 9.07
C VAL A 171 -0.77 5.43 9.53
N ALA A 172 0.28 5.25 8.73
CA ALA A 172 1.62 5.68 9.09
C ALA A 172 1.71 7.21 9.25
N GLU A 173 1.07 7.98 8.37
CA GLU A 173 1.00 9.44 8.47
C GLU A 173 0.23 9.89 9.73
N ASP A 174 -0.89 9.25 10.03
CA ASP A 174 -1.69 9.52 11.22
C ASP A 174 -0.89 9.23 12.50
N MET A 175 -0.20 8.09 12.56
CA MET A 175 0.67 7.73 13.69
C MET A 175 1.81 8.75 13.88
N ALA A 176 2.48 9.14 12.80
CA ALA A 176 3.54 10.14 12.84
C ALA A 176 3.01 11.51 13.33
N ARG A 177 1.79 11.88 12.92
CA ARG A 177 1.13 13.09 13.42
C ARG A 177 0.90 13.01 14.94
N PHE A 178 0.32 11.91 15.43
CA PHE A 178 0.07 11.76 16.87
C PHE A 178 1.35 11.83 17.71
N GLU A 179 2.43 11.20 17.26
CA GLU A 179 3.72 11.28 17.97
C GLU A 179 4.28 12.71 18.01
N ALA A 180 4.12 13.48 16.93
CA ALA A 180 4.56 14.87 16.89
C ALA A 180 3.68 15.79 17.76
N GLU A 181 2.39 15.53 17.87
CA GLU A 181 1.48 16.21 18.82
C GLU A 181 1.90 15.93 20.27
N GLU A 182 2.22 14.67 20.61
CA GLU A 182 2.70 14.29 21.95
C GLU A 182 4.03 14.97 22.32
N ARG A 183 4.91 15.22 21.33
CA ARG A 183 6.15 15.98 21.52
C ARG A 183 5.93 17.50 21.58
N GLY A 184 4.71 17.99 21.32
CA GLY A 184 4.39 19.42 21.29
C GLY A 184 4.97 20.15 20.06
N GLU A 185 5.30 19.42 18.99
CA GLU A 185 5.84 19.98 17.75
C GLU A 185 4.74 20.59 16.86
N ILE A 186 3.50 20.15 17.05
CA ILE A 186 2.31 20.67 16.38
C ILE A 186 1.28 21.07 17.45
N SER A 187 0.83 22.33 17.39
CA SER A 187 -0.25 22.83 18.23
C SER A 187 -1.59 22.43 17.61
N ASN A 188 -2.44 21.73 18.36
CA ASN A 188 -3.80 21.40 17.95
C ASN A 188 -4.53 22.63 17.39
N VAL A 189 -4.75 22.65 16.07
CA VAL A 189 -5.73 23.54 15.46
C VAL A 189 -7.08 22.84 15.65
N PRO A 190 -8.09 23.47 16.28
CA PRO A 190 -9.38 22.82 16.50
C PRO A 190 -9.99 22.41 15.16
N HIS A 191 -10.34 21.13 15.03
CA HIS A 191 -11.16 20.64 13.94
C HIS A 191 -12.58 21.18 14.11
N THR A 192 -12.93 22.21 13.33
CA THR A 192 -14.29 22.73 13.17
C THR A 192 -15.09 21.91 12.19
#